data_AF-A0A538DMQ5-F1
#
_entry.id   AF-A0A538DMQ5-F1
#
_cell.length_a   1.000
_cell.length_b   1.000
_cell.length_c   1.000
_cell.angle_alpha   90.00
_cell.angle_beta   90.00
_cell.angle_gamma   90.00
#
_symmetry.space_group_name_H-M   'P 1'
#
loop_
_entity.id
_entity.type
_entity.pdbx_description
1 polymer ?
#
loop_
_entity_poly.entity_id
_entity_poly.type
_entity_poly.pdbx_seq_one_letter_code
_entity_poly.pdbx_strand_id
1 'polypeptide(L)'
;MARTPLMRALQRLSYEHSRAQALEMDVSEFRARASEAAYSRREFLRRGGVAGAAVALAGPLALARPARAASASRIAIVGGGIAGLNTALTLQDKGVYADVYESSARLGGRMHSDWTEFGTDFWQNGQQAELCGELIDSNHKTILQLAQRFGLATVDLLGAQPNGTEDTYYIFGKLYPKDQADADFQPVHQVLQDQVQQTSYPTLYNLFTDAGKFFDNMTVYDWIEKYVPGGHGAPFGALLNNAYNEEYGAETTDQAALNLMYLLGFNAKPGNFSIYGKSDERYHIVGGNSKLPLAIAAALPSDSIHLNHRMTSIKTNADGTITMTFDTGSGSTTTVTADHVVLCMSFAVLRKLDYRRAGFDSLKQTAITQLGAGINAKLNVQFNSRIWNTDGSTGSIYTDQPFQSGWDATRGQPGATGIFVEYPGANVAKSMGQSNPYTTDATNVQVTKFVQQLLTQMEPIFRGITTQWNGKAMLSTPFTDPNFLCSYSYWKPGQYTGFSGYEKKRQGNIHFAGEHCSQDFQGFMEGGASEGLRAAKEILGDLK
;
A
#
# COMPACT_ATOMS: atom_id res chain seq x y z
N MET A 1 -1.12 -19.55 12.04
CA MET A 1 -0.47 -19.79 10.73
C MET A 1 1.02 -19.99 10.97
N ALA A 2 1.56 -21.20 10.79
CA ALA A 2 2.99 -21.44 10.99
C ALA A 2 3.78 -21.18 9.70
N ARG A 3 4.83 -20.37 9.83
CA ARG A 3 5.71 -19.91 8.74
C ARG A 3 6.95 -20.84 8.68
N THR A 4 7.00 -21.72 7.68
CA THR A 4 8.17 -22.33 6.98
C THR A 4 7.78 -23.69 6.34
N PRO A 5 8.44 -24.17 5.25
CA PRO A 5 8.22 -25.51 4.69
C PRO A 5 8.49 -26.64 5.70
N LEU A 6 9.54 -26.49 6.53
CA LEU A 6 9.88 -27.46 7.58
C LEU A 6 8.81 -27.52 8.67
N MET A 7 8.32 -26.38 9.15
CA MET A 7 7.24 -26.37 10.15
C MET A 7 5.93 -26.90 9.59
N ARG A 8 5.65 -26.70 8.30
CA ARG A 8 4.52 -27.37 7.62
C ARG A 8 4.69 -28.88 7.54
N ALA A 9 5.90 -29.36 7.27
CA ALA A 9 6.19 -30.79 7.29
C ALA A 9 6.01 -31.38 8.70
N LEU A 10 6.49 -30.70 9.74
CA LEU A 10 6.35 -31.12 11.14
C LEU A 10 4.90 -31.08 11.62
N GLN A 11 4.14 -30.02 11.28
CA GLN A 11 2.71 -29.93 11.60
C GLN A 11 1.90 -30.99 10.85
N ARG A 12 2.24 -31.26 9.59
CA ARG A 12 1.64 -32.33 8.81
C ARG A 12 1.95 -33.69 9.44
N LEU A 13 3.19 -33.95 9.84
CA LEU A 13 3.59 -35.18 10.52
C LEU A 13 2.85 -35.36 11.84
N SER A 14 2.78 -34.31 12.66
CA SER A 14 2.06 -34.31 13.93
C SER A 14 0.56 -34.54 13.72
N TYR A 15 -0.06 -33.86 12.75
CA TYR A 15 -1.47 -34.05 12.39
C TYR A 15 -1.75 -35.47 11.91
N GLU A 16 -0.90 -36.02 11.03
CA GLU A 16 -1.04 -37.39 10.51
C GLU A 16 -0.94 -38.43 11.64
N HIS A 17 -0.02 -38.27 12.59
CA HIS A 17 0.10 -39.17 13.74
C HIS A 17 -1.08 -39.05 14.70
N SER A 18 -1.48 -37.84 15.07
CA SER A 18 -2.62 -37.63 15.97
C SER A 18 -3.93 -38.12 15.38
N ARG A 19 -4.12 -37.98 14.06
CA ARG A 19 -5.32 -38.48 13.36
C ARG A 19 -5.30 -39.98 13.19
N ALA A 20 -4.16 -40.58 12.86
CA ALA A 20 -4.03 -42.03 12.78
C ALA A 20 -4.30 -42.67 14.16
N GLN A 21 -3.76 -42.09 15.23
CA GLN A 21 -4.00 -42.52 16.61
C GLN A 21 -5.47 -42.38 17.01
N ALA A 22 -6.12 -41.25 16.70
CA ALA A 22 -7.54 -41.04 16.98
C ALA A 22 -8.48 -41.96 16.19
N LEU A 23 -7.98 -42.55 15.10
CA LEU A 23 -8.71 -43.49 14.26
C LEU A 23 -8.23 -44.94 14.45
N GLU A 24 -7.41 -45.20 15.48
CA GLU A 24 -6.83 -46.51 15.82
C GLU A 24 -6.21 -47.25 14.62
N MET A 25 -5.54 -46.50 13.74
CA MET A 25 -4.91 -47.04 12.52
C MET A 25 -3.42 -46.67 12.44
N ASP A 26 -2.67 -47.44 11.65
CA ASP A 26 -1.27 -47.13 11.38
C ASP A 26 -1.14 -45.86 10.51
N VAL A 27 -0.09 -45.07 10.74
CA VAL A 27 0.14 -43.81 10.03
C VAL A 27 0.36 -44.04 8.52
N SER A 28 0.98 -45.16 8.13
CA SER A 28 1.16 -45.52 6.72
C SER A 28 -0.17 -45.87 6.06
N GLU A 29 -1.07 -46.53 6.78
CA GLU A 29 -2.43 -46.83 6.32
C GLU A 29 -3.28 -45.56 6.19
N PHE A 30 -3.21 -44.65 7.18
CA PHE A 30 -3.85 -43.34 7.12
C PHE A 30 -3.41 -42.54 5.89
N ARG A 31 -2.11 -42.55 5.59
CA ARG A 31 -1.53 -41.89 4.41
C ARG A 31 -2.00 -42.52 3.09
N ALA A 32 -2.07 -43.85 3.02
CA ALA A 32 -2.57 -44.56 1.85
C ALA A 32 -4.03 -44.19 1.56
N ARG A 33 -4.90 -44.21 2.57
CA ARG A 33 -6.32 -43.82 2.45
C ARG A 33 -6.50 -42.34 2.08
N ALA A 34 -5.67 -41.45 2.65
CA ALA A 34 -5.70 -40.02 2.31
C ALA A 34 -5.24 -39.76 0.86
N SER A 35 -4.28 -40.53 0.36
CA SER A 35 -3.81 -40.49 -1.04
C SER A 35 -4.88 -40.97 -2.01
N GLU A 36 -5.57 -42.09 -1.70
CA GLU A 36 -6.68 -42.61 -2.52
C GLU A 36 -7.86 -41.62 -2.59
N ALA A 37 -8.20 -40.96 -1.48
CA ALA A 37 -9.25 -39.93 -1.45
C ALA A 37 -8.87 -38.66 -2.24
N ALA A 38 -7.58 -38.32 -2.34
CA ALA A 38 -7.09 -37.23 -3.18
C ALA A 38 -7.12 -37.60 -4.67
N TYR A 39 -6.84 -38.87 -4.99
CA TYR A 39 -6.91 -39.40 -6.34
C TYR A 39 -8.37 -39.45 -6.84
N SER A 40 -9.32 -39.89 -6.01
CA SER A 40 -10.74 -39.94 -6.36
C SER A 40 -11.38 -38.56 -6.57
N ARG A 41 -10.96 -37.54 -5.80
CA ARG A 41 -11.37 -36.13 -6.03
C ARG A 41 -10.83 -35.57 -7.35
N ARG A 42 -9.57 -35.89 -7.67
CA ARG A 42 -8.95 -35.47 -8.94
C ARG A 42 -9.58 -36.21 -10.13
N GLU A 43 -10.04 -37.45 -9.94
CA GLU A 43 -10.77 -38.22 -10.94
C GLU A 43 -12.24 -37.74 -11.10
N PHE A 44 -12.90 -37.35 -10.01
CA PHE A 44 -14.25 -36.75 -10.01
C PHE A 44 -14.28 -35.42 -10.79
N LEU A 45 -13.28 -34.56 -10.60
CA LEU A 45 -13.12 -33.32 -11.37
C LEU A 45 -12.80 -33.57 -12.85
N ARG A 46 -12.17 -34.70 -13.17
CA ARG A 46 -11.85 -35.10 -14.55
C ARG A 46 -13.04 -35.73 -15.28
N ARG A 47 -14.01 -36.28 -14.55
CA ARG A 47 -15.24 -36.90 -15.08
C ARG A 47 -16.46 -35.97 -15.06
N GLY A 48 -16.38 -34.80 -14.41
CA GLY A 48 -17.49 -33.83 -14.30
C GLY A 48 -17.61 -32.82 -15.45
N GLY A 49 -16.77 -32.89 -16.47
CA GLY A 49 -16.82 -31.98 -17.63
C GLY A 49 -16.97 -32.73 -18.94
N VAL A 50 -18.23 -32.96 -19.37
CA VAL A 50 -18.75 -32.98 -20.76
C VAL A 50 -20.22 -33.42 -20.71
N ALA A 51 -21.13 -32.49 -21.04
CA ALA A 51 -22.47 -32.64 -21.64
C ALA A 51 -23.33 -31.44 -21.17
N GLY A 52 -23.92 -30.59 -21.99
CA GLY A 52 -24.06 -30.50 -23.43
C GLY A 52 -25.01 -29.32 -23.69
N ALA A 53 -24.75 -28.56 -24.75
CA ALA A 53 -25.62 -27.46 -25.17
C ALA A 53 -26.99 -27.99 -25.62
N ALA A 54 -28.06 -27.39 -25.15
CA ALA A 54 -29.38 -27.44 -25.79
C ALA A 54 -30.03 -26.06 -25.70
N VAL A 55 -30.28 -25.49 -26.87
CA VAL A 55 -31.04 -24.26 -27.11
C VAL A 55 -32.49 -24.48 -26.71
N ALA A 56 -33.04 -23.59 -25.88
CA ALA A 56 -34.49 -23.39 -25.78
C ALA A 56 -34.78 -21.89 -25.56
N LEU A 57 -35.45 -21.32 -26.56
CA LEU A 57 -36.06 -19.99 -26.57
C LEU A 57 -37.13 -19.89 -25.48
N ALA A 58 -36.97 -18.96 -24.53
CA ALA A 58 -38.08 -18.39 -23.76
C ALA A 58 -37.66 -17.03 -23.16
N GLY A 59 -38.28 -15.96 -23.66
CA GLY A 59 -38.62 -14.64 -23.08
C GLY A 59 -37.76 -13.97 -22.00
N PRO A 60 -37.85 -12.64 -21.84
CA PRO A 60 -37.14 -11.93 -20.79
C PRO A 60 -37.76 -12.31 -19.45
N LEU A 61 -37.15 -13.28 -18.76
CA LEU A 61 -37.31 -13.41 -17.32
C LEU A 61 -36.67 -12.17 -16.72
N ALA A 62 -37.49 -11.14 -16.54
CA ALA A 62 -37.24 -10.10 -15.58
C ALA A 62 -36.88 -10.81 -14.26
N LEU A 63 -35.58 -10.80 -13.93
CA LEU A 63 -35.09 -11.20 -12.63
C LEU A 63 -35.83 -10.32 -11.64
N ALA A 64 -36.85 -10.89 -11.01
CA ALA A 64 -37.59 -10.24 -9.95
C ALA A 64 -36.55 -9.83 -8.90
N ARG A 65 -36.42 -8.51 -8.70
CA ARG A 65 -35.67 -7.93 -7.59
C ARG A 65 -36.08 -8.70 -6.33
N PRO A 66 -35.12 -9.19 -5.50
CA PRO A 66 -35.50 -9.56 -4.16
C PRO A 66 -36.13 -8.31 -3.54
N ALA A 67 -37.40 -8.42 -3.17
CA ALA A 67 -38.06 -7.40 -2.37
C ALA A 67 -37.13 -7.12 -1.18
N ARG A 68 -36.79 -5.84 -0.93
CA ARG A 68 -36.07 -5.45 0.28
C ARG A 68 -36.87 -5.99 1.46
N ALA A 69 -36.39 -7.08 2.05
CA ALA A 69 -36.94 -7.59 3.29
C ALA A 69 -36.86 -6.44 4.31
N ALA A 70 -37.97 -6.17 4.98
CA ALA A 70 -37.93 -5.33 6.17
C ALA A 70 -36.91 -5.97 7.14
N SER A 71 -35.94 -5.16 7.57
CA SER A 71 -34.83 -5.44 8.51
C SER A 71 -33.46 -5.92 7.97
N ALA A 72 -33.06 -5.62 6.72
CA ALA A 72 -31.63 -5.72 6.36
C ALA A 72 -30.84 -4.54 6.98
N SER A 73 -29.77 -4.82 7.73
CA SER A 73 -28.89 -3.80 8.31
C SER A 73 -28.33 -2.87 7.22
N ARG A 74 -28.45 -1.57 7.43
CA ARG A 74 -27.91 -0.54 6.54
C ARG A 74 -26.42 -0.37 6.83
N ILE A 75 -25.58 -0.57 5.83
CA ILE A 75 -24.13 -0.45 5.96
C ILE A 75 -23.65 0.65 5.02
N ALA A 76 -22.94 1.63 5.58
CA ALA A 76 -22.31 2.69 4.81
C ALA A 76 -20.78 2.57 4.91
N ILE A 77 -20.10 2.74 3.78
CA ILE A 77 -18.65 2.71 3.66
C ILE A 77 -18.24 4.09 3.14
N VAL A 78 -17.38 4.81 3.86
CA VAL A 78 -16.96 6.16 3.47
C VAL A 78 -15.53 6.12 2.95
N GLY A 79 -15.38 6.30 1.64
CA GLY A 79 -14.14 6.28 0.88
C GLY A 79 -14.13 5.18 -0.20
N GLY A 80 -14.08 5.60 -1.47
CA GLY A 80 -14.01 4.76 -2.67
C GLY A 80 -12.60 4.34 -3.07
N GLY A 81 -11.66 4.29 -2.11
CA GLY A 81 -10.35 3.67 -2.28
C GLY A 81 -10.40 2.14 -2.14
N ILE A 82 -9.25 1.49 -2.31
CA ILE A 82 -9.16 0.01 -2.27
C ILE A 82 -9.70 -0.62 -0.98
N ALA A 83 -9.54 0.07 0.16
CA ALA A 83 -10.08 -0.40 1.43
C ALA A 83 -11.61 -0.46 1.42
N GLY A 84 -12.27 0.62 0.99
CA GLY A 84 -13.73 0.69 0.95
C GLY A 84 -14.31 -0.22 -0.12
N LEU A 85 -13.71 -0.25 -1.31
CA LEU A 85 -14.13 -1.12 -2.40
C LEU A 85 -13.98 -2.60 -2.04
N ASN A 86 -12.87 -3.00 -1.41
CA ASN A 86 -12.71 -4.39 -0.97
C ASN A 86 -13.63 -4.75 0.22
N THR A 87 -13.99 -3.77 1.05
CA THR A 87 -15.00 -3.95 2.10
C THR A 87 -16.36 -4.28 1.46
N ALA A 88 -16.80 -3.44 0.51
CA ALA A 88 -18.07 -3.62 -0.20
C ALA A 88 -18.11 -4.95 -0.96
N LEU A 89 -17.02 -5.28 -1.68
CA LEU A 89 -16.90 -6.54 -2.41
C LEU A 89 -17.00 -7.76 -1.48
N THR A 90 -16.32 -7.72 -0.33
CA THR A 90 -16.35 -8.81 0.65
C THR A 90 -17.75 -9.01 1.24
N LEU A 91 -18.47 -7.92 1.53
CA LEU A 91 -19.86 -7.99 2.01
C LEU A 91 -20.79 -8.55 0.93
N GLN A 92 -20.64 -8.09 -0.32
CA GLN A 92 -21.40 -8.59 -1.46
C GLN A 92 -21.17 -10.09 -1.70
N ASP A 93 -19.94 -10.59 -1.56
CA ASP A 93 -19.63 -12.02 -1.67
C ASP A 93 -20.38 -12.89 -0.64
N LYS A 94 -20.95 -12.25 0.39
CA LYS A 94 -21.82 -12.87 1.41
C LYS A 94 -23.29 -12.50 1.27
N GLY A 95 -23.68 -11.83 0.19
CA GLY A 95 -25.05 -11.40 -0.06
C GLY A 95 -25.48 -10.21 0.80
N VAL A 96 -24.52 -9.47 1.39
CA VAL A 96 -24.78 -8.30 2.22
C VAL A 96 -24.55 -7.03 1.40
N TYR A 97 -25.58 -6.20 1.28
CA TYR A 97 -25.53 -4.94 0.54
C TYR A 97 -24.92 -3.83 1.41
N ALA A 98 -24.09 -2.97 0.81
CA ALA A 98 -23.52 -1.79 1.45
C ALA A 98 -23.38 -0.64 0.44
N ASP A 99 -23.62 0.59 0.88
CA ASP A 99 -23.42 1.80 0.08
C ASP A 99 -22.02 2.37 0.31
N VAL A 100 -21.31 2.72 -0.77
CA VAL A 100 -20.00 3.37 -0.77
C VAL A 100 -20.17 4.84 -1.10
N TYR A 101 -19.73 5.73 -0.22
CA TYR A 101 -19.74 7.18 -0.40
C TYR A 101 -18.32 7.68 -0.65
N GLU A 102 -18.08 8.26 -1.82
CA GLU A 102 -16.78 8.77 -2.25
C GLU A 102 -16.82 10.29 -2.40
N SER A 103 -15.83 10.96 -1.82
CA SER A 103 -15.74 12.43 -1.80
C SER A 103 -15.55 13.03 -3.20
N SER A 104 -14.75 12.38 -4.04
CA SER A 104 -14.42 12.86 -5.38
C SER A 104 -15.34 12.30 -6.47
N ALA A 105 -15.12 12.76 -7.70
CA ALA A 105 -15.73 12.21 -8.90
C ALA A 105 -15.03 10.92 -9.41
N ARG A 106 -14.00 10.44 -8.70
CA ARG A 106 -13.15 9.30 -9.12
C ARG A 106 -13.04 8.24 -8.02
N LEU A 107 -12.95 6.98 -8.43
CA LEU A 107 -12.64 5.85 -7.54
C LEU A 107 -11.16 5.47 -7.57
N GLY A 108 -10.70 4.85 -6.49
CA GLY A 108 -9.34 4.28 -6.37
C GLY A 108 -8.49 4.95 -5.30
N GLY A 109 -8.83 6.17 -4.87
CA GLY A 109 -8.04 6.91 -3.87
C GLY A 109 -6.57 7.01 -4.31
N ARG A 110 -5.64 6.64 -3.42
CA ARG A 110 -4.19 6.66 -3.70
C ARG A 110 -3.69 5.53 -4.63
N MET A 111 -4.57 4.70 -5.18
CA MET A 111 -4.27 3.92 -6.39
C MET A 111 -4.65 4.78 -7.60
N HIS A 112 -3.69 5.57 -8.08
CA HIS A 112 -3.93 6.65 -9.02
C HIS A 112 -2.93 6.58 -10.19
N SER A 113 -3.43 6.07 -11.31
CA SER A 113 -2.72 5.99 -12.57
C SER A 113 -2.86 7.30 -13.35
N ASP A 114 -1.80 7.74 -14.01
CA ASP A 114 -1.76 8.98 -14.79
C ASP A 114 -2.91 9.17 -15.80
N TRP A 115 -3.34 8.11 -16.49
CA TRP A 115 -4.35 8.18 -17.53
C TRP A 115 -5.73 8.53 -16.99
N THR A 116 -6.00 8.38 -15.69
CA THR A 116 -7.27 8.84 -15.11
C THR A 116 -7.32 10.36 -14.98
N GLU A 117 -6.18 11.04 -15.04
CA GLU A 117 -6.05 12.50 -14.95
C GLU A 117 -5.69 13.14 -16.30
N PHE A 118 -4.76 12.54 -17.04
CA PHE A 118 -4.13 13.15 -18.21
C PHE A 118 -4.37 12.40 -19.53
N GLY A 119 -5.19 11.34 -19.52
CA GLY A 119 -5.46 10.49 -20.67
C GLY A 119 -4.31 9.52 -21.02
N THR A 120 -4.54 8.64 -21.99
CA THR A 120 -3.63 7.54 -22.33
C THR A 120 -2.47 7.93 -23.24
N ASP A 121 -2.53 9.13 -23.84
CA ASP A 121 -1.65 9.51 -24.94
C ASP A 121 -0.61 10.56 -24.50
N PHE A 122 -0.53 10.86 -23.19
CA PHE A 122 0.41 11.86 -22.69
C PHE A 122 1.86 11.44 -22.94
N TRP A 123 2.23 10.21 -22.59
CA TRP A 123 3.58 9.70 -22.77
C TRP A 123 3.79 9.15 -24.18
N GLN A 124 5.00 9.30 -24.72
CA GLN A 124 5.36 8.62 -25.95
C GLN A 124 5.37 7.10 -25.75
N ASN A 125 5.19 6.36 -26.86
CA ASN A 125 5.17 4.89 -26.91
C ASN A 125 4.05 4.22 -26.08
N GLY A 126 2.99 4.96 -25.72
CA GLY A 126 1.89 4.43 -24.92
C GLY A 126 2.33 3.97 -23.53
N GLN A 127 3.44 4.55 -23.04
CA GLN A 127 3.94 4.28 -21.69
C GLN A 127 3.04 4.92 -20.65
N GLN A 128 3.22 4.48 -19.41
CA GLN A 128 2.38 4.86 -18.30
C GLN A 128 3.21 5.04 -17.04
N ALA A 129 2.78 5.95 -16.17
CA ALA A 129 3.27 6.07 -14.80
C ALA A 129 2.14 6.07 -13.77
N GLU A 130 2.49 5.81 -12.52
CA GLU A 130 1.57 5.95 -11.38
C GLU A 130 1.80 7.31 -10.70
N LEU A 131 0.71 8.06 -10.51
CA LEU A 131 0.73 9.33 -9.78
C LEU A 131 0.79 9.11 -8.26
N CYS A 132 0.46 7.91 -7.77
CA CYS A 132 0.50 7.53 -6.36
C CYS A 132 1.04 6.08 -6.20
N GLY A 133 0.33 5.21 -5.49
CA GLY A 133 0.80 3.86 -5.15
C GLY A 133 1.08 2.98 -6.37
N GLU A 134 2.29 2.45 -6.46
CA GLU A 134 2.84 1.84 -7.66
C GLU A 134 3.26 0.38 -7.48
N LEU A 135 4.09 0.11 -6.48
CA LEU A 135 4.81 -1.15 -6.36
C LEU A 135 4.02 -2.17 -5.52
N ILE A 136 4.07 -3.43 -5.94
CA ILE A 136 3.38 -4.56 -5.32
C ILE A 136 4.40 -5.67 -5.06
N ASP A 137 4.60 -6.02 -3.79
CA ASP A 137 5.49 -7.09 -3.39
C ASP A 137 4.91 -8.48 -3.67
N SER A 138 5.80 -9.47 -3.78
CA SER A 138 5.44 -10.89 -3.81
C SER A 138 4.65 -11.35 -2.56
N ASN A 139 4.73 -10.61 -1.45
CA ASN A 139 4.01 -10.92 -0.22
C ASN A 139 2.65 -10.21 -0.10
N HIS A 140 2.29 -9.30 -1.04
CA HIS A 140 1.02 -8.56 -1.08
C HIS A 140 -0.14 -9.44 -1.58
N LYS A 141 -0.49 -10.42 -0.76
CA LYS A 141 -1.40 -11.50 -1.13
C LYS A 141 -2.80 -11.01 -1.45
N THR A 142 -3.32 -10.02 -0.72
CA THR A 142 -4.69 -9.54 -0.94
C THR A 142 -4.79 -8.83 -2.28
N ILE A 143 -3.87 -7.92 -2.59
CA ILE A 143 -3.83 -7.21 -3.87
C ILE A 143 -3.63 -8.19 -5.03
N LEU A 144 -2.67 -9.13 -4.93
CA LEU A 144 -2.43 -10.12 -5.98
C LEU A 144 -3.61 -11.05 -6.20
N GLN A 145 -4.30 -11.48 -5.14
CA GLN A 145 -5.53 -12.30 -5.26
C GLN A 145 -6.68 -11.52 -5.90
N LEU A 146 -6.83 -10.24 -5.58
CA LEU A 146 -7.83 -9.39 -6.20
C LEU A 146 -7.50 -9.16 -7.69
N ALA A 147 -6.24 -8.86 -8.04
CA ALA A 147 -5.80 -8.76 -9.43
C ALA A 147 -6.11 -10.05 -10.20
N GLN A 148 -5.77 -11.21 -9.63
CA GLN A 148 -6.09 -12.52 -10.21
C GLN A 148 -7.60 -12.72 -10.39
N ARG A 149 -8.41 -12.38 -9.37
CA ARG A 149 -9.88 -12.51 -9.41
C ARG A 149 -10.49 -11.73 -10.59
N PHE A 150 -9.97 -10.55 -10.88
CA PHE A 150 -10.46 -9.69 -11.96
C PHE A 150 -9.70 -9.88 -13.29
N GLY A 151 -8.83 -10.89 -13.40
CA GLY A 151 -8.07 -11.16 -14.62
C GLY A 151 -7.10 -10.06 -15.00
N LEU A 152 -6.63 -9.27 -14.03
CA LEU A 152 -5.66 -8.20 -14.25
C LEU A 152 -4.25 -8.78 -14.22
N ALA A 153 -3.56 -8.73 -15.35
CA ALA A 153 -2.18 -9.16 -15.46
C ALA A 153 -1.24 -8.22 -14.68
N THR A 154 -0.18 -8.79 -14.12
CA THR A 154 0.92 -8.03 -13.52
C THR A 154 2.17 -8.12 -14.39
N VAL A 155 3.00 -7.07 -14.36
CA VAL A 155 4.35 -7.11 -14.95
C VAL A 155 5.33 -7.50 -13.85
N ASP A 156 6.24 -8.43 -14.14
CA ASP A 156 7.36 -8.78 -13.26
C ASP A 156 8.52 -7.82 -13.52
N LEU A 157 8.63 -6.77 -12.70
CA LEU A 157 9.61 -5.71 -12.83
C LEU A 157 11.03 -6.25 -12.63
N LEU A 158 11.23 -7.18 -11.70
CA LEU A 158 12.54 -7.83 -11.50
C LEU A 158 12.91 -8.69 -12.71
N GLY A 159 11.95 -9.45 -13.26
CA GLY A 159 12.14 -10.23 -14.48
C GLY A 159 12.38 -9.39 -15.73
N ALA A 160 12.00 -8.11 -15.72
CA ALA A 160 12.18 -7.17 -16.80
C ALA A 160 13.45 -6.30 -16.67
N GLN A 161 14.26 -6.48 -15.61
CA GLN A 161 15.54 -5.78 -15.46
C GLN A 161 16.53 -6.24 -16.55
N PRO A 162 17.31 -5.32 -17.15
CA PRO A 162 18.38 -5.71 -18.05
C PRO A 162 19.44 -6.57 -17.32
N ASN A 163 20.01 -7.55 -18.02
CA ASN A 163 21.03 -8.40 -17.43
C ASN A 163 22.29 -7.60 -17.10
N GLY A 164 22.85 -7.84 -15.91
CA GLY A 164 24.10 -7.20 -15.48
C GLY A 164 23.93 -5.75 -15.00
N THR A 165 22.70 -5.28 -14.80
CA THR A 165 22.44 -3.98 -14.17
C THR A 165 22.19 -4.12 -12.67
N GLU A 166 22.55 -3.10 -11.91
CA GLU A 166 22.34 -3.01 -10.46
C GLU A 166 21.68 -1.68 -10.08
N ASP A 167 21.13 -1.60 -8.87
CA ASP A 167 20.66 -0.33 -8.33
C ASP A 167 21.85 0.61 -8.09
N THR A 168 21.64 1.90 -8.31
CA THR A 168 22.69 2.91 -8.19
C THR A 168 22.65 3.56 -6.80
N TYR A 169 23.75 3.57 -6.07
CA TYR A 169 23.90 4.44 -4.91
C TYR A 169 24.90 5.56 -5.22
N TYR A 170 24.52 6.79 -4.96
CA TYR A 170 25.36 7.96 -5.20
C TYR A 170 25.37 8.86 -3.97
N ILE A 171 26.45 8.81 -3.21
CA ILE A 171 26.54 9.45 -1.88
C ILE A 171 27.82 10.28 -1.81
N PHE A 172 27.72 11.50 -1.30
CA PHE A 172 28.83 12.44 -1.16
C PHE A 172 29.57 12.69 -2.49
N GLY A 173 28.82 12.83 -3.57
CA GLY A 173 29.34 13.20 -4.89
C GLY A 173 30.10 12.08 -5.62
N LYS A 174 29.92 10.82 -5.22
CA LYS A 174 30.53 9.66 -5.88
C LYS A 174 29.61 8.45 -5.82
N LEU A 175 29.85 7.49 -6.72
CA LEU A 175 29.21 6.17 -6.64
C LEU A 175 29.60 5.49 -5.32
N TYR A 176 28.62 4.89 -4.68
CA TYR A 176 28.75 4.06 -3.49
C TYR A 176 28.43 2.61 -3.89
N PRO A 177 29.44 1.78 -4.18
CA PRO A 177 29.21 0.45 -4.71
C PRO A 177 28.37 -0.45 -3.80
N LYS A 178 27.56 -1.33 -4.40
CA LYS A 178 26.68 -2.24 -3.66
C LYS A 178 27.46 -3.17 -2.71
N ASP A 179 28.61 -3.68 -3.14
CA ASP A 179 29.49 -4.51 -2.30
C ASP A 179 30.03 -3.75 -1.07
N GLN A 180 30.31 -2.46 -1.21
CA GLN A 180 30.66 -1.60 -0.08
C GLN A 180 29.45 -1.36 0.84
N ALA A 181 28.25 -1.15 0.30
CA ALA A 181 27.03 -1.07 1.09
C ALA A 181 26.74 -2.38 1.85
N ASP A 182 26.96 -3.52 1.21
CA ASP A 182 26.87 -4.85 1.82
C ASP A 182 27.88 -5.03 2.96
N ALA A 183 29.11 -4.54 2.78
CA ALA A 183 30.16 -4.57 3.80
C ALA A 183 29.84 -3.66 5.00
N ASP A 184 29.39 -2.43 4.74
CA ASP A 184 29.03 -1.44 5.77
C ASP A 184 27.77 -1.86 6.54
N PHE A 185 26.86 -2.60 5.89
CA PHE A 185 25.70 -3.19 6.54
C PHE A 185 26.05 -4.34 7.50
N GLN A 186 27.14 -5.09 7.29
CA GLN A 186 27.49 -6.24 8.16
C GLN A 186 27.49 -5.93 9.66
N PRO A 187 28.24 -4.93 10.16
CA PRO A 187 28.24 -4.60 11.58
C PRO A 187 26.86 -4.12 12.07
N VAL A 188 26.12 -3.41 11.21
CA VAL A 188 24.78 -2.89 11.53
C VAL A 188 23.76 -4.02 11.61
N HIS A 189 23.85 -5.01 10.73
CA HIS A 189 22.93 -6.14 10.67
C HIS A 189 22.88 -6.91 12.00
N GLN A 190 24.03 -7.21 12.60
CA GLN A 190 24.07 -7.93 13.87
C GLN A 190 23.39 -7.13 15.00
N VAL A 191 23.74 -5.85 15.12
CA VAL A 191 23.13 -4.93 16.09
C VAL A 191 21.60 -4.87 15.89
N LEU A 192 21.18 -4.77 14.64
CA LEU A 192 19.78 -4.68 14.27
C LEU A 192 19.01 -5.98 14.58
N GLN A 193 19.57 -7.15 14.29
CA GLN A 193 18.95 -8.43 14.63
C GLN A 193 18.73 -8.57 16.15
N ASP A 194 19.73 -8.21 16.95
CA ASP A 194 19.64 -8.28 18.41
C ASP A 194 18.54 -7.33 18.92
N GLN A 195 18.45 -6.11 18.38
CA GLN A 195 17.42 -5.15 18.76
C GLN A 195 16.01 -5.58 18.32
N VAL A 196 15.85 -6.12 17.12
CA VAL A 196 14.55 -6.66 16.65
C VAL A 196 14.08 -7.79 17.56
N GLN A 197 14.98 -8.68 18.00
CA GLN A 197 14.66 -9.72 18.97
C GLN A 197 14.23 -9.14 20.33
N GLN A 198 14.94 -8.13 20.84
CA GLN A 198 14.65 -7.50 22.13
C GLN A 198 13.33 -6.71 22.13
N THR A 199 12.99 -6.05 21.04
CA THR A 199 11.74 -5.28 20.93
C THR A 199 10.50 -6.17 20.79
N SER A 200 10.67 -7.41 20.30
CA SER A 200 9.59 -8.38 20.07
C SER A 200 8.49 -7.85 19.14
N TYR A 201 8.73 -7.84 17.82
CA TYR A 201 7.74 -7.40 16.84
C TYR A 201 6.41 -8.19 16.93
N PRO A 202 5.24 -7.51 16.82
CA PRO A 202 5.09 -6.06 16.75
C PRO A 202 5.13 -5.40 18.13
N THR A 203 5.75 -4.21 18.20
CA THR A 203 5.51 -3.28 19.32
C THR A 203 4.14 -2.62 19.09
N LEU A 204 3.25 -2.69 20.08
CA LEU A 204 1.89 -2.13 20.05
C LEU A 204 1.61 -1.35 21.33
N TYR A 205 0.51 -0.60 21.35
CA TYR A 205 0.09 0.18 22.52
C TYR A 205 -0.14 -0.66 23.80
N ASN A 206 -0.50 -1.94 23.62
CA ASN A 206 -0.82 -2.87 24.70
C ASN A 206 0.09 -4.11 24.74
N LEU A 207 1.14 -4.13 23.91
CA LEU A 207 2.09 -5.23 23.83
C LEU A 207 3.44 -4.69 23.42
N PHE A 208 4.33 -4.48 24.39
CA PHE A 208 5.68 -4.00 24.13
C PHE A 208 6.64 -4.46 25.23
N THR A 209 7.92 -4.52 24.89
CA THR A 209 9.02 -4.71 25.85
C THR A 209 9.63 -3.37 26.24
N ASP A 210 10.47 -3.33 27.27
CA ASP A 210 11.23 -2.12 27.63
C ASP A 210 12.10 -1.64 26.46
N ALA A 211 12.67 -2.57 25.69
CA ALA A 211 13.39 -2.24 24.46
C ALA A 211 12.47 -1.65 23.40
N GLY A 212 11.27 -2.23 23.19
CA GLY A 212 10.25 -1.69 22.29
C GLY A 212 9.91 -0.24 22.64
N LYS A 213 9.65 0.04 23.93
CA LYS A 213 9.40 1.40 24.41
C LYS A 213 10.61 2.33 24.25
N PHE A 214 11.81 1.84 24.52
CA PHE A 214 13.03 2.62 24.36
C PHE A 214 13.22 3.07 22.90
N PHE A 215 13.13 2.15 21.95
CA PHE A 215 13.30 2.45 20.53
C PHE A 215 12.10 3.19 19.92
N ASP A 216 10.90 3.03 20.48
CA ASP A 216 9.75 3.87 20.11
C ASP A 216 9.99 5.34 20.47
N ASN A 217 10.67 5.65 21.57
CA ASN A 217 10.99 7.04 21.96
C ASN A 217 12.30 7.57 21.33
N MET A 218 13.00 6.75 20.55
CA MET A 218 14.19 7.13 19.80
C MET A 218 13.80 7.52 18.38
N THR A 219 14.44 8.54 17.81
CA THR A 219 14.22 8.88 16.40
C THR A 219 15.03 7.96 15.47
N VAL A 220 14.63 7.83 14.20
CA VAL A 220 15.46 7.14 13.19
C VAL A 220 16.82 7.82 13.09
N TYR A 221 16.86 9.15 13.13
CA TYR A 221 18.09 9.93 13.10
C TYR A 221 19.05 9.53 14.24
N ASP A 222 18.56 9.52 15.49
CA ASP A 222 19.37 9.15 16.65
C ASP A 222 19.83 7.69 16.59
N TRP A 223 19.02 6.81 16.00
CA TRP A 223 19.40 5.42 15.79
C TRP A 223 20.57 5.31 14.82
N ILE A 224 20.54 6.04 13.70
CA ILE A 224 21.64 6.07 12.73
C ILE A 224 22.91 6.60 13.40
N GLU A 225 22.83 7.74 14.10
CA GLU A 225 23.98 8.31 14.81
C GLU A 225 24.61 7.35 15.82
N LYS A 226 23.78 6.56 16.51
CA LYS A 226 24.23 5.69 17.59
C LYS A 226 24.73 4.32 17.14
N TYR A 227 24.11 3.74 16.11
CA TYR A 227 24.30 2.32 15.77
C TYR A 227 24.91 2.08 14.38
N VAL A 228 24.99 3.12 13.53
CA VAL A 228 25.70 3.03 12.25
C VAL A 228 27.11 3.57 12.42
N PRO A 229 28.17 2.80 12.10
CA PRO A 229 29.54 3.30 12.15
C PRO A 229 29.72 4.59 11.34
N GLY A 230 30.08 5.68 12.03
CA GLY A 230 30.24 7.01 11.44
C GLY A 230 28.97 7.84 11.27
N GLY A 231 27.80 7.33 11.69
CA GLY A 231 26.52 8.05 11.66
C GLY A 231 26.18 8.61 10.29
N HIS A 232 25.53 9.78 10.24
CA HIS A 232 25.24 10.48 8.98
C HIS A 232 26.49 10.99 8.27
N GLY A 233 27.66 10.99 8.92
CA GLY A 233 28.95 11.33 8.29
C GLY A 233 29.52 10.23 7.39
N ALA A 234 29.00 9.00 7.48
CA ALA A 234 29.40 7.88 6.66
C ALA A 234 28.42 7.63 5.49
N PRO A 235 28.90 7.12 4.34
CA PRO A 235 28.03 6.87 3.18
C PRO A 235 26.81 6.00 3.49
N PHE A 236 26.99 4.96 4.32
CA PHE A 236 25.89 4.08 4.72
C PHE A 236 24.82 4.78 5.56
N GLY A 237 25.23 5.64 6.51
CA GLY A 237 24.28 6.40 7.33
C GLY A 237 23.53 7.45 6.51
N ALA A 238 24.20 8.13 5.59
CA ALA A 238 23.56 9.05 4.64
C ALA A 238 22.58 8.32 3.70
N LEU A 239 22.96 7.13 3.20
CA LEU A 239 22.07 6.29 2.39
C LEU A 239 20.79 5.93 3.16
N LEU A 240 20.92 5.44 4.40
CA LEU A 240 19.75 5.14 5.25
C LEU A 240 18.91 6.38 5.50
N ASN A 241 19.51 7.53 5.80
CA ASN A 241 18.75 8.75 6.06
C ASN A 241 17.78 9.09 4.92
N ASN A 242 18.28 9.08 3.68
CA ASN A 242 17.47 9.52 2.54
C ASN A 242 16.44 8.46 2.13
N ALA A 243 16.81 7.18 2.15
CA ALA A 243 15.87 6.09 1.90
C ALA A 243 14.72 6.07 2.92
N TYR A 244 14.99 6.38 4.19
CA TYR A 244 13.94 6.43 5.21
C TYR A 244 13.17 7.75 5.23
N ASN A 245 13.75 8.84 4.71
CA ASN A 245 13.02 10.08 4.48
C ASN A 245 11.91 9.90 3.44
N GLU A 246 12.23 9.24 2.32
CA GLU A 246 11.29 9.01 1.23
C GLU A 246 10.28 7.90 1.57
N GLU A 247 10.71 6.76 2.12
CA GLU A 247 9.82 5.62 2.39
C GLU A 247 8.58 6.01 3.22
N TYR A 248 8.80 6.83 4.27
CA TYR A 248 7.73 7.29 5.17
C TYR A 248 7.26 8.72 4.86
N GLY A 249 7.91 9.42 3.93
CA GLY A 249 7.63 10.82 3.60
C GLY A 249 7.82 11.78 4.79
N ALA A 250 8.76 11.50 5.69
CA ALA A 250 8.97 12.27 6.91
C ALA A 250 10.45 12.36 7.24
N GLU A 251 10.91 13.43 7.90
CA GLU A 251 12.31 13.50 8.29
C GLU A 251 12.63 12.38 9.30
N THR A 252 13.83 11.81 9.22
CA THR A 252 14.33 10.80 10.18
C THR A 252 14.31 11.29 11.63
N THR A 253 14.30 12.61 11.86
CA THR A 253 14.12 13.23 13.17
C THR A 253 12.68 13.19 13.69
N ASP A 254 11.69 12.97 12.82
CA ASP A 254 10.26 12.96 13.14
C ASP A 254 9.68 11.54 13.26
N GLN A 255 10.47 10.52 12.94
CA GLN A 255 10.07 9.12 12.86
C GLN A 255 10.59 8.32 14.04
N ALA A 256 9.80 7.38 14.57
CA ALA A 256 10.29 6.44 15.58
C ALA A 256 11.34 5.48 14.96
N ALA A 257 12.42 5.18 15.67
CA ALA A 257 13.48 4.28 15.21
C ALA A 257 12.95 2.89 14.82
N LEU A 258 11.86 2.46 15.44
CA LEU A 258 11.16 1.21 15.11
C LEU A 258 10.71 1.11 13.65
N ASN A 259 10.44 2.24 12.97
CA ASN A 259 10.14 2.25 11.52
C ASN A 259 11.31 1.66 10.72
N LEU A 260 12.52 2.19 10.95
CA LEU A 260 13.74 1.67 10.32
C LEU A 260 14.02 0.24 10.76
N MET A 261 13.96 -0.01 12.07
CA MET A 261 14.36 -1.30 12.61
C MET A 261 13.48 -2.44 12.09
N TYR A 262 12.17 -2.24 12.00
CA TYR A 262 11.26 -3.28 11.53
C TYR A 262 11.27 -3.43 10.01
N LEU A 263 11.49 -2.37 9.25
CA LEU A 263 11.61 -2.50 7.79
C LEU A 263 12.93 -3.18 7.40
N LEU A 264 14.06 -2.67 7.87
CA LEU A 264 15.39 -3.17 7.52
C LEU A 264 15.71 -4.50 8.22
N GLY A 265 15.28 -4.65 9.48
CA GLY A 265 15.70 -5.75 10.35
C GLY A 265 15.10 -7.09 10.02
N PHE A 266 14.09 -7.15 9.14
CA PHE A 266 13.63 -8.42 8.58
C PHE A 266 14.41 -8.90 7.36
N ASN A 267 15.50 -8.23 6.98
CA ASN A 267 16.43 -8.76 6.00
C ASN A 267 16.94 -10.15 6.44
N ALA A 268 16.82 -11.14 5.56
CA ALA A 268 16.96 -12.55 5.93
C ALA A 268 18.41 -13.05 6.00
N LYS A 269 19.38 -12.30 5.46
CA LYS A 269 20.78 -12.77 5.36
C LYS A 269 21.79 -11.64 5.59
N PRO A 270 22.81 -11.87 6.45
CA PRO A 270 24.00 -11.03 6.43
C PRO A 270 24.65 -11.17 5.05
N GLY A 271 25.01 -10.04 4.42
CA GLY A 271 25.73 -10.02 3.13
C GLY A 271 24.84 -9.93 1.90
N ASN A 272 23.56 -9.62 2.08
CA ASN A 272 22.65 -9.30 1.00
C ASN A 272 21.76 -8.12 1.42
N PHE A 273 22.39 -6.96 1.57
CA PHE A 273 21.75 -5.71 1.86
C PHE A 273 20.73 -5.40 0.76
N SER A 274 19.52 -5.14 1.23
CA SER A 274 18.40 -4.56 0.51
C SER A 274 17.93 -3.41 1.37
N ILE A 275 17.87 -2.22 0.78
CA ILE A 275 17.58 -0.96 1.48
C ILE A 275 16.26 -1.02 2.26
N TYR A 276 15.26 -1.73 1.72
CA TYR A 276 13.92 -1.93 2.32
C TYR A 276 13.68 -3.36 2.82
N GLY A 277 14.75 -4.08 3.15
CA GLY A 277 14.68 -5.39 3.80
C GLY A 277 14.03 -6.47 2.93
N LYS A 278 12.78 -6.84 3.25
CA LYS A 278 12.01 -7.89 2.55
C LYS A 278 11.16 -7.39 1.39
N SER A 279 11.00 -6.08 1.26
CA SER A 279 10.30 -5.49 0.12
C SER A 279 11.04 -5.88 -1.15
N ASP A 280 10.31 -6.41 -2.14
CA ASP A 280 10.87 -6.81 -3.43
C ASP A 280 10.30 -6.00 -4.60
N GLU A 281 9.29 -5.17 -4.34
CA GLU A 281 8.74 -4.17 -5.27
C GLU A 281 8.47 -4.73 -6.66
N ARG A 282 8.09 -6.01 -6.70
CA ARG A 282 8.29 -6.84 -7.89
C ARG A 282 7.27 -6.58 -8.98
N TYR A 283 6.08 -6.12 -8.63
CA TYR A 283 4.97 -6.05 -9.57
C TYR A 283 4.31 -4.67 -9.62
N HIS A 284 3.70 -4.40 -10.77
CA HIS A 284 2.57 -3.48 -10.91
C HIS A 284 1.51 -4.11 -11.82
N ILE A 285 0.32 -3.51 -11.91
CA ILE A 285 -0.74 -4.00 -12.80
C ILE A 285 -0.54 -3.45 -14.23
N VAL A 286 -0.66 -4.32 -15.23
CA VAL A 286 -0.54 -3.94 -16.65
C VAL A 286 -1.60 -2.88 -17.02
N GLY A 287 -1.13 -1.71 -17.45
CA GLY A 287 -1.99 -0.56 -17.78
C GLY A 287 -2.59 0.13 -16.56
N GLY A 288 -2.00 -0.06 -15.40
CA GLY A 288 -2.14 0.84 -14.26
C GLY A 288 -2.88 0.25 -13.07
N ASN A 289 -2.41 0.58 -11.88
CA ASN A 289 -2.98 0.09 -10.64
C ASN A 289 -4.42 0.58 -10.43
N SER A 290 -4.83 1.72 -10.99
CA SER A 290 -6.22 2.18 -10.94
C SER A 290 -7.22 1.19 -11.57
N LYS A 291 -6.78 0.26 -12.43
CA LYS A 291 -7.67 -0.77 -12.98
C LYS A 291 -8.29 -1.67 -11.90
N LEU A 292 -7.56 -1.97 -10.83
CA LEU A 292 -8.07 -2.85 -9.77
C LEU A 292 -9.29 -2.28 -9.03
N PRO A 293 -9.22 -1.09 -8.42
CA PRO A 293 -10.40 -0.50 -7.79
C PRO A 293 -11.56 -0.29 -8.77
N LEU A 294 -11.27 0.06 -10.03
CA LEU A 294 -12.32 0.21 -11.05
C LEU A 294 -12.99 -1.14 -11.41
N ALA A 295 -12.22 -2.22 -11.51
CA ALA A 295 -12.77 -3.55 -11.76
C ALA A 295 -13.63 -4.04 -10.59
N ILE A 296 -13.22 -3.74 -9.35
CA ILE A 296 -14.03 -4.02 -8.16
C ILE A 296 -15.34 -3.25 -8.23
N ALA A 297 -15.26 -1.93 -8.47
CA ALA A 297 -16.43 -1.06 -8.55
C ALA A 297 -17.43 -1.52 -9.62
N ALA A 298 -16.95 -1.94 -10.79
CA ALA A 298 -17.78 -2.45 -11.87
C ALA A 298 -18.50 -3.78 -11.52
N ALA A 299 -18.01 -4.51 -10.52
CA ALA A 299 -18.64 -5.73 -10.02
C ALA A 299 -19.64 -5.49 -8.87
N LEU A 300 -19.69 -4.27 -8.31
CA LEU A 300 -20.66 -3.88 -7.31
C LEU A 300 -22.01 -3.48 -7.96
N PRO A 301 -23.14 -3.54 -7.24
CA PRO A 301 -24.40 -2.98 -7.72
C PRO A 301 -24.23 -1.54 -8.19
N SER A 302 -24.81 -1.21 -9.35
CA SER A 302 -24.64 0.12 -9.95
C SER A 302 -25.16 1.26 -9.08
N ASP A 303 -26.09 0.98 -8.17
CA ASP A 303 -26.69 1.95 -7.24
C ASP A 303 -25.98 2.00 -5.87
N SER A 304 -24.94 1.19 -5.64
CA SER A 304 -24.23 1.15 -4.36
C SER A 304 -23.05 2.11 -4.26
N ILE A 305 -22.74 2.88 -5.31
CA ILE A 305 -21.60 3.82 -5.30
C ILE A 305 -22.11 5.25 -5.51
N HIS A 306 -21.84 6.11 -4.53
CA HIS A 306 -22.26 7.49 -4.46
C HIS A 306 -21.04 8.41 -4.53
N LEU A 307 -20.69 8.87 -5.73
CA LEU A 307 -19.60 9.82 -5.97
C LEU A 307 -20.01 11.25 -5.54
N ASN A 308 -19.03 12.14 -5.37
CA ASN A 308 -19.24 13.52 -4.93
C ASN A 308 -19.99 13.64 -3.59
N HIS A 309 -19.77 12.70 -2.67
CA HIS A 309 -20.32 12.70 -1.32
C HIS A 309 -19.19 12.86 -0.31
N ARG A 310 -18.82 14.11 -0.02
CA ARG A 310 -17.77 14.41 0.95
C ARG A 310 -18.33 14.43 2.36
N MET A 311 -18.00 13.44 3.18
CA MET A 311 -18.45 13.44 4.57
C MET A 311 -17.86 14.64 5.32
N THR A 312 -18.72 15.41 6.00
CA THR A 312 -18.33 16.59 6.80
C THR A 312 -18.51 16.36 8.30
N SER A 313 -19.44 15.50 8.70
CA SER A 313 -19.67 15.16 10.11
C SER A 313 -20.19 13.74 10.30
N ILE A 314 -19.95 13.17 11.46
CA ILE A 314 -20.46 11.86 11.88
C ILE A 314 -20.92 11.89 13.35
N LYS A 315 -22.07 11.26 13.62
CA LYS A 315 -22.72 11.20 14.92
C LYS A 315 -23.26 9.80 15.19
N THR A 316 -23.04 9.32 16.41
CA THR A 316 -23.76 8.15 16.94
C THR A 316 -25.06 8.63 17.62
N ASN A 317 -26.18 8.05 17.23
CA ASN A 317 -27.52 8.37 17.73
C ASN A 317 -27.84 7.61 19.02
N ALA A 318 -28.88 8.02 19.73
CA ALA A 318 -29.29 7.40 20.99
C ALA A 318 -29.81 5.96 20.81
N ASP A 319 -30.29 5.62 19.61
CA ASP A 319 -30.73 4.27 19.22
C ASP A 319 -29.58 3.38 18.71
N GLY A 320 -28.33 3.89 18.75
CA GLY A 320 -27.14 3.17 18.27
C GLY A 320 -26.86 3.29 16.77
N THR A 321 -27.77 3.87 15.99
CA THR A 321 -27.53 4.13 14.56
C THR A 321 -26.51 5.25 14.38
N ILE A 322 -25.87 5.32 13.21
CA ILE A 322 -24.88 6.35 12.88
C ILE A 322 -25.44 7.25 11.79
N THR A 323 -25.45 8.56 12.03
CA THR A 323 -25.77 9.57 11.01
C THR A 323 -24.48 10.22 10.50
N MET A 324 -24.31 10.22 9.19
CA MET A 324 -23.26 10.95 8.48
C MET A 324 -23.90 12.08 7.68
N THR A 325 -23.22 13.23 7.64
CA THR A 325 -23.59 14.36 6.79
C THR A 325 -22.56 14.47 5.68
N PHE A 326 -23.02 14.61 4.44
CA PHE A 326 -22.20 14.75 3.25
C PHE A 326 -22.46 16.10 2.60
N ASP A 327 -21.40 16.80 2.23
CA ASP A 327 -21.45 17.87 1.24
C ASP A 327 -21.48 17.22 -0.15
N THR A 328 -22.49 17.57 -0.93
CA THR A 328 -22.71 17.06 -2.30
C THR A 328 -22.45 18.12 -3.37
N GLY A 329 -21.75 19.20 -3.00
CA GLY A 329 -21.47 20.32 -3.88
C GLY A 329 -22.59 21.35 -3.95
N SER A 330 -22.27 22.52 -4.52
CA SER A 330 -23.19 23.66 -4.70
C SER A 330 -23.88 24.16 -3.40
N GLY A 331 -23.24 23.94 -2.25
CA GLY A 331 -23.79 24.29 -0.94
C GLY A 331 -24.89 23.35 -0.44
N SER A 332 -25.12 22.22 -1.12
CA SER A 332 -26.08 21.20 -0.71
C SER A 332 -25.44 20.21 0.25
N THR A 333 -26.19 19.82 1.27
CA THR A 333 -25.81 18.71 2.16
C THR A 333 -26.90 17.65 2.19
N THR A 334 -26.50 16.39 2.33
CA THR A 334 -27.40 15.26 2.53
C THR A 334 -27.00 14.47 3.77
N THR A 335 -27.96 13.82 4.42
CA THR A 335 -27.71 12.97 5.57
C THR A 335 -28.05 11.53 5.25
N VAL A 336 -27.21 10.61 5.74
CA VAL A 336 -27.42 9.17 5.62
C VAL A 336 -27.33 8.58 7.02
N THR A 337 -28.31 7.75 7.37
CA THR A 337 -28.28 6.97 8.61
C THR A 337 -28.09 5.50 8.29
N ALA A 338 -27.08 4.90 8.94
CA ALA A 338 -26.71 3.50 8.79
C ALA A 338 -26.64 2.81 10.16
N ASP A 339 -26.73 1.49 10.17
CA ASP A 339 -26.60 0.66 11.37
C ASP A 339 -25.13 0.32 11.63
N HIS A 340 -24.32 0.19 10.56
CA HIS A 340 -22.86 0.12 10.60
C HIS A 340 -22.22 1.12 9.64
N VAL A 341 -21.09 1.68 10.04
CA VAL A 341 -20.28 2.58 9.20
C VAL A 341 -18.84 2.09 9.16
N VAL A 342 -18.22 2.06 7.97
CA VAL A 342 -16.78 1.82 7.81
C VAL A 342 -16.12 3.10 7.31
N LEU A 343 -15.20 3.66 8.08
CA LEU A 343 -14.40 4.82 7.68
C LEU A 343 -13.12 4.34 7.00
N CYS A 344 -12.99 4.61 5.70
CA CYS A 344 -11.91 4.14 4.84
C CYS A 344 -10.95 5.26 4.36
N MET A 345 -11.08 6.46 4.93
CA MET A 345 -10.19 7.61 4.68
C MET A 345 -9.01 7.65 5.66
N SER A 346 -7.95 8.38 5.32
CA SER A 346 -6.82 8.60 6.22
C SER A 346 -7.23 9.36 7.50
N PHE A 347 -6.50 9.15 8.59
CA PHE A 347 -6.67 9.98 9.79
C PHE A 347 -6.28 11.44 9.59
N ALA A 348 -5.43 11.75 8.59
CA ALA A 348 -5.14 13.12 8.18
C ALA A 348 -6.38 13.86 7.66
N VAL A 349 -7.29 13.16 6.98
CA VAL A 349 -8.60 13.68 6.56
C VAL A 349 -9.58 13.68 7.72
N LEU A 350 -9.72 12.55 8.42
CA LEU A 350 -10.72 12.42 9.49
C LEU A 350 -10.55 13.47 10.59
N ARG A 351 -9.30 13.84 10.94
CA ARG A 351 -9.01 14.89 11.94
C ARG A 351 -9.45 16.31 11.53
N LYS A 352 -9.91 16.51 10.29
CA LYS A 352 -10.46 17.77 9.78
C LYS A 352 -11.99 17.79 9.75
N LEU A 353 -12.65 16.67 10.03
CA LEU A 353 -14.11 16.53 10.01
C LEU A 353 -14.70 16.72 11.41
N ASP A 354 -16.00 16.99 11.51
CA ASP A 354 -16.69 17.01 12.80
C ASP A 354 -17.09 15.61 13.26
N TYR A 355 -16.24 14.97 14.07
CA TYR A 355 -16.51 13.67 14.70
C TYR A 355 -16.77 13.79 16.21
N ARG A 356 -17.01 14.99 16.74
CA ARG A 356 -17.19 15.21 18.21
C ARG A 356 -18.36 14.42 18.80
N ARG A 357 -19.35 14.10 17.97
CA ARG A 357 -20.54 13.32 18.33
C ARG A 357 -20.47 11.86 17.90
N ALA A 358 -19.33 11.40 17.39
CA ALA A 358 -19.13 10.00 17.01
C ALA A 358 -19.02 9.06 18.22
N GLY A 359 -18.69 9.60 19.40
CA GLY A 359 -18.52 8.82 20.62
C GLY A 359 -17.20 8.04 20.68
N PHE A 360 -16.16 8.52 19.99
CA PHE A 360 -14.83 7.91 20.04
C PHE A 360 -14.19 8.10 21.41
N ASP A 361 -13.59 7.04 21.94
CA ASP A 361 -12.79 7.09 23.16
C ASP A 361 -11.53 7.98 23.00
N SER A 362 -10.90 8.32 24.13
CA SER A 362 -9.74 9.23 24.14
C SER A 362 -8.56 8.71 23.33
N LEU A 363 -8.30 7.39 23.35
CA LEU A 363 -7.17 6.82 22.63
C LEU A 363 -7.38 6.85 21.12
N LYS A 364 -8.62 6.62 20.66
CA LYS A 364 -9.00 6.81 19.25
C LYS A 364 -8.86 8.27 18.84
N GLN A 365 -9.29 9.22 19.68
CA GLN A 365 -9.12 10.65 19.39
C GLN A 365 -7.64 11.03 19.28
N THR A 366 -6.79 10.52 20.17
CA THR A 366 -5.32 10.68 20.10
C THR A 366 -4.76 10.12 18.81
N ALA A 367 -5.10 8.87 18.44
CA ALA A 367 -4.63 8.26 17.20
C ALA A 367 -5.07 9.06 15.97
N ILE A 368 -6.35 9.46 15.91
CA ILE A 368 -6.89 10.28 14.81
C ILE A 368 -6.14 11.59 14.69
N THR A 369 -5.86 12.28 15.80
CA THR A 369 -5.26 13.62 15.79
C THR A 369 -3.75 13.64 15.63
N GLN A 370 -3.05 12.59 16.08
CA GLN A 370 -1.59 12.61 16.22
C GLN A 370 -0.83 11.71 15.24
N LEU A 371 -1.46 10.67 14.66
CA LEU A 371 -0.79 9.76 13.72
C LEU A 371 -0.03 10.55 12.63
N GLY A 372 1.19 10.11 12.34
CA GLY A 372 2.05 10.71 11.32
C GLY A 372 1.40 10.70 9.94
N ALA A 373 1.65 11.78 9.20
CA ALA A 373 1.13 12.01 7.86
C ALA A 373 2.33 12.29 6.95
N GLY A 374 2.77 11.26 6.23
CA GLY A 374 3.88 11.34 5.30
C GLY A 374 3.59 12.28 4.14
N ILE A 375 4.65 12.88 3.61
CA ILE A 375 4.66 13.85 2.53
C ILE A 375 5.65 13.36 1.48
N ASN A 376 5.14 12.98 0.31
CA ASN A 376 5.94 12.58 -0.85
C ASN A 376 5.43 13.29 -2.10
N ALA A 377 6.33 13.51 -3.05
CA ALA A 377 5.98 13.93 -4.40
C ALA A 377 6.46 12.87 -5.40
N LYS A 378 5.84 12.80 -6.58
CA LYS A 378 6.41 12.10 -7.74
C LYS A 378 6.59 13.09 -8.88
N LEU A 379 7.82 13.28 -9.34
CA LEU A 379 8.09 13.93 -10.61
C LEU A 379 8.46 12.87 -11.64
N ASN A 380 7.52 12.57 -12.52
CA ASN A 380 7.73 11.66 -13.64
C ASN A 380 8.28 12.45 -14.84
N VAL A 381 9.40 12.01 -15.41
CA VAL A 381 10.08 12.69 -16.53
C VAL A 381 10.42 11.67 -17.61
N GLN A 382 9.99 11.92 -18.85
CA GLN A 382 10.26 10.99 -19.95
C GLN A 382 11.50 11.37 -20.76
N PHE A 383 12.28 10.35 -21.08
CA PHE A 383 13.51 10.43 -21.85
C PHE A 383 13.37 9.65 -23.16
N ASN A 384 14.09 10.08 -24.19
CA ASN A 384 14.13 9.44 -25.52
C ASN A 384 14.74 8.02 -25.47
N SER A 385 15.54 7.72 -24.44
CA SER A 385 16.10 6.41 -24.17
C SER A 385 16.23 6.15 -22.67
N ARG A 386 16.31 4.88 -22.28
CA ARG A 386 16.65 4.44 -20.92
C ARG A 386 18.17 4.47 -20.71
N ILE A 387 18.76 5.66 -20.78
CA ILE A 387 20.23 5.84 -20.79
C ILE A 387 20.90 5.27 -19.53
N TRP A 388 20.21 5.22 -18.39
CA TRP A 388 20.71 4.58 -17.16
C TRP A 388 21.12 3.12 -17.37
N ASN A 389 20.45 2.39 -18.27
CA ASN A 389 20.80 0.99 -18.56
C ASN A 389 22.19 0.86 -19.21
N THR A 390 22.66 1.87 -19.97
CA THR A 390 23.98 1.82 -20.61
C THR A 390 25.12 2.01 -19.61
N ASP A 391 24.81 2.60 -18.45
CA ASP A 391 25.74 2.79 -17.34
C ASP A 391 25.68 1.64 -16.32
N GLY A 392 24.99 0.53 -16.66
CA GLY A 392 24.86 -0.63 -15.79
C GLY A 392 23.85 -0.45 -14.66
N SER A 393 22.94 0.53 -14.75
CA SER A 393 21.91 0.77 -13.74
C SER A 393 20.57 0.13 -14.11
N THR A 394 19.83 -0.36 -13.12
CA THR A 394 18.43 -0.79 -13.28
C THR A 394 17.47 0.38 -13.52
N GLY A 395 17.97 1.62 -13.41
CA GLY A 395 17.21 2.86 -13.34
C GLY A 395 16.80 3.23 -11.92
N SER A 396 16.92 2.31 -10.95
CA SER A 396 16.71 2.62 -9.52
C SER A 396 17.95 3.31 -8.94
N ILE A 397 17.73 4.35 -8.15
CA ILE A 397 18.79 5.14 -7.53
C ILE A 397 18.42 5.63 -6.13
N TYR A 398 19.42 5.67 -5.24
CA TYR A 398 19.35 6.25 -3.92
C TYR A 398 20.55 7.17 -3.68
N THR A 399 20.30 8.38 -3.19
CA THR A 399 21.29 9.44 -3.14
C THR A 399 21.08 10.43 -2.00
N ASP A 400 22.14 11.17 -1.67
CA ASP A 400 22.11 12.34 -0.79
C ASP A 400 21.89 13.67 -1.51
N GLN A 401 21.68 13.63 -2.84
CA GLN A 401 21.15 14.76 -3.56
C GLN A 401 19.69 15.05 -3.15
N PRO A 402 19.21 16.29 -3.31
CA PRO A 402 17.85 16.68 -2.96
C PRO A 402 16.76 15.72 -3.44
N PHE A 403 16.92 15.12 -4.63
CA PHE A 403 15.90 14.21 -5.18
C PHE A 403 15.75 12.87 -4.45
N GLN A 404 16.68 12.53 -3.54
CA GLN A 404 16.68 11.37 -2.63
C GLN A 404 16.66 9.99 -3.28
N SER A 405 15.61 9.65 -4.01
CA SER A 405 15.48 8.38 -4.72
C SER A 405 14.71 8.53 -6.03
N GLY A 406 14.81 7.51 -6.88
CA GLY A 406 14.00 7.40 -8.07
C GLY A 406 14.19 6.09 -8.80
N TRP A 407 13.30 5.79 -9.75
CA TRP A 407 13.35 4.55 -10.52
C TRP A 407 12.79 4.69 -11.93
N ASP A 408 13.05 3.68 -12.77
CA ASP A 408 12.43 3.53 -14.09
C ASP A 408 11.00 2.98 -13.96
N ALA A 409 10.00 3.87 -14.05
CA ALA A 409 8.58 3.51 -14.02
C ALA A 409 8.13 2.73 -15.27
N THR A 410 8.98 2.65 -16.30
CA THR A 410 8.70 1.95 -17.56
C THR A 410 9.39 0.59 -17.68
N ARG A 411 9.94 0.08 -16.58
CA ARG A 411 10.51 -1.26 -16.54
C ARG A 411 9.44 -2.29 -16.92
N GLY A 412 9.73 -3.13 -17.92
CA GLY A 412 8.77 -4.08 -18.49
C GLY A 412 7.69 -3.48 -19.40
N GLN A 413 7.71 -2.17 -19.65
CA GLN A 413 6.87 -1.53 -20.67
C GLN A 413 7.60 -1.44 -22.03
N PRO A 414 6.87 -1.55 -23.16
CA PRO A 414 7.47 -1.46 -24.49
C PRO A 414 8.00 -0.05 -24.82
N GLY A 415 8.66 0.07 -25.96
CA GLY A 415 9.21 1.33 -26.48
C GLY A 415 10.64 1.60 -26.04
N ALA A 416 11.35 2.49 -26.75
CA ALA A 416 12.73 2.86 -26.44
C ALA A 416 12.83 3.93 -25.33
N THR A 417 11.81 4.77 -25.20
CA THR A 417 11.73 5.83 -24.18
C THR A 417 11.70 5.24 -22.77
N GLY A 418 12.06 6.04 -21.78
CA GLY A 418 11.94 5.68 -20.36
C GLY A 418 11.33 6.80 -19.55
N ILE A 419 10.47 6.48 -18.59
CA ILE A 419 9.99 7.44 -17.58
C ILE A 419 10.79 7.19 -16.31
N PHE A 420 11.58 8.17 -15.90
CA PHE A 420 12.19 8.18 -14.59
C PHE A 420 11.24 8.90 -13.63
N VAL A 421 10.96 8.29 -12.48
CA VAL A 421 10.25 8.95 -11.40
C VAL A 421 11.23 9.39 -10.33
N GLU A 422 11.28 10.69 -10.08
CA GLU A 422 11.86 11.27 -8.89
C GLU A 422 10.88 11.08 -7.72
N TYR A 423 11.38 10.60 -6.58
CA TYR A 423 10.52 10.31 -5.44
C TYR A 423 11.05 10.87 -4.11
N PRO A 424 11.04 12.21 -3.95
CA PRO A 424 11.43 12.79 -2.68
C PRO A 424 10.34 12.61 -1.62
N GLY A 425 10.78 12.57 -0.37
CA GLY A 425 9.95 12.66 0.83
C GLY A 425 10.18 13.94 1.64
N ALA A 426 9.43 14.05 2.73
CA ALA A 426 9.63 15.01 3.80
C ALA A 426 9.71 16.48 3.30
N ASN A 427 10.71 17.25 3.75
CA ASN A 427 10.79 18.67 3.41
C ASN A 427 11.06 18.94 1.92
N VAL A 428 11.77 18.03 1.23
CA VAL A 428 12.00 18.17 -0.21
C VAL A 428 10.66 18.06 -0.94
N ALA A 429 9.90 16.99 -0.70
CA ALA A 429 8.57 16.82 -1.28
C ALA A 429 7.63 17.98 -0.94
N LYS A 430 7.67 18.45 0.31
CA LYS A 430 6.89 19.60 0.76
C LYS A 430 7.18 20.86 -0.05
N SER A 431 8.44 21.08 -0.43
CA SER A 431 8.84 22.24 -1.25
C SER A 431 8.27 22.19 -2.68
N MET A 432 7.88 21.00 -3.15
CA MET A 432 7.25 20.79 -4.45
C MET A 432 5.73 20.95 -4.41
N GLY A 433 5.12 21.14 -3.23
CA GLY A 433 3.68 21.19 -3.05
C GLY A 433 2.96 22.19 -3.96
N GLN A 434 1.93 21.72 -4.66
CA GLN A 434 1.10 22.53 -5.56
C GLN A 434 -0.34 22.62 -5.07
N SER A 435 -1.04 23.70 -5.44
CA SER A 435 -2.47 23.85 -5.16
C SER A 435 -3.33 22.84 -5.91
N ASN A 436 -2.99 22.58 -7.18
CA ASN A 436 -3.48 21.42 -7.91
C ASN A 436 -2.52 20.23 -7.65
N PRO A 437 -2.97 19.14 -7.01
CA PRO A 437 -2.11 18.02 -6.64
C PRO A 437 -1.55 17.25 -7.85
N TYR A 438 -2.10 17.40 -9.05
CA TYR A 438 -1.63 16.71 -10.25
C TYR A 438 -1.47 17.73 -11.38
N THR A 439 -0.24 17.90 -11.87
CA THR A 439 0.08 18.88 -12.91
C THR A 439 1.08 18.34 -13.92
N THR A 440 1.15 18.95 -15.09
CA THR A 440 2.12 18.64 -16.14
C THR A 440 2.99 19.86 -16.49
N ASP A 441 4.04 19.65 -17.29
CA ASP A 441 4.84 20.74 -17.84
C ASP A 441 3.99 21.78 -18.60
N ALA A 442 2.91 21.34 -19.26
CA ALA A 442 2.00 22.20 -19.99
C ALA A 442 1.05 23.01 -19.10
N THR A 443 0.68 22.49 -17.92
CA THR A 443 -0.28 23.14 -17.03
C THR A 443 0.37 23.97 -15.92
N ASN A 444 1.65 23.71 -15.60
CA ASN A 444 2.34 24.38 -14.51
C ASN A 444 3.85 24.53 -14.78
N VAL A 445 4.30 25.79 -14.90
CA VAL A 445 5.70 26.13 -15.15
C VAL A 445 6.67 25.64 -14.07
N GLN A 446 6.20 25.39 -12.84
CA GLN A 446 7.05 24.84 -11.78
C GLN A 446 7.51 23.42 -12.10
N VAL A 447 6.72 22.63 -12.82
CA VAL A 447 7.10 21.27 -13.24
C VAL A 447 8.38 21.32 -14.07
N THR A 448 8.47 22.22 -15.05
CA THR A 448 9.70 22.40 -15.85
C THR A 448 10.90 22.81 -15.00
N LYS A 449 10.71 23.64 -13.96
CA LYS A 449 11.80 24.03 -13.05
C LYS A 449 12.31 22.85 -12.23
N PHE A 450 11.41 22.02 -11.69
CA PHE A 450 11.80 20.82 -10.97
C PHE A 450 12.51 19.83 -11.90
N VAL A 451 12.05 19.67 -13.15
CA VAL A 451 12.78 18.87 -14.15
C VAL A 451 14.20 19.38 -14.36
N GLN A 452 14.39 20.70 -14.54
CA GLN A 452 15.73 21.26 -14.72
C GLN A 452 16.64 21.03 -13.50
N GLN A 453 16.09 21.10 -12.28
CA GLN A 453 16.81 20.80 -11.05
C GLN A 453 17.19 19.31 -10.98
N LEU A 454 16.26 18.42 -11.34
CA LEU A 454 16.52 16.98 -11.41
C LEU A 454 17.60 16.66 -12.44
N LEU A 455 17.51 17.18 -13.67
CA LEU A 455 18.49 16.94 -14.73
C LEU A 455 19.89 17.40 -14.31
N THR A 456 20.00 18.55 -13.64
CA THR A 456 21.28 19.04 -13.09
C THR A 456 21.88 18.05 -12.08
N GLN A 457 21.05 17.42 -11.24
CA GLN A 457 21.48 16.44 -10.25
C GLN A 457 21.80 15.06 -10.86
N MET A 458 21.08 14.68 -11.93
CA MET A 458 21.27 13.38 -12.60
C MET A 458 22.45 13.36 -13.58
N GLU A 459 22.78 14.49 -14.22
CA GLU A 459 23.87 14.56 -15.22
C GLU A 459 25.24 14.02 -14.74
N PRO A 460 25.71 14.30 -13.50
CA PRO A 460 26.96 13.69 -13.02
C PRO A 460 26.85 12.18 -12.77
N ILE A 461 25.64 11.64 -12.65
CA ILE A 461 25.36 10.23 -12.34
C ILE A 461 25.15 9.43 -13.63
N PHE A 462 24.25 9.90 -14.50
CA PHE A 462 23.93 9.33 -15.80
C PHE A 462 24.31 10.32 -16.89
N ARG A 463 25.50 10.15 -17.47
CA ARG A 463 26.09 11.16 -18.35
C ARG A 463 25.30 11.30 -19.65
N GLY A 464 24.98 12.54 -20.03
CA GLY A 464 24.20 12.85 -21.23
C GLY A 464 22.69 12.79 -21.03
N ILE A 465 22.20 12.47 -19.83
CA ILE A 465 20.75 12.34 -19.55
C ILE A 465 19.98 13.64 -19.83
N THR A 466 20.58 14.80 -19.62
CA THR A 466 19.95 16.10 -19.91
C THR A 466 19.51 16.22 -21.37
N THR A 467 20.31 15.69 -22.30
CA THR A 467 19.99 15.71 -23.75
C THR A 467 18.90 14.71 -24.14
N GLN A 468 18.58 13.78 -23.25
CA GLN A 468 17.57 12.75 -23.50
C GLN A 468 16.16 13.20 -23.12
N TRP A 469 15.98 14.25 -22.32
CA TRP A 469 14.64 14.71 -21.95
C TRP A 469 13.84 15.13 -23.18
N ASN A 470 12.63 14.57 -23.34
CA ASN A 470 11.80 14.80 -24.52
C ASN A 470 10.73 15.87 -24.33
N GLY A 471 10.82 16.65 -23.25
CA GLY A 471 9.90 17.73 -22.93
C GLY A 471 8.65 17.32 -22.16
N LYS A 472 8.47 16.03 -21.81
CA LYS A 472 7.28 15.55 -21.10
C LYS A 472 7.57 15.34 -19.62
N ALA A 473 6.73 15.91 -18.76
CA ALA A 473 6.79 15.67 -17.33
C ALA A 473 5.43 15.81 -16.63
N MET A 474 5.25 15.04 -15.56
CA MET A 474 4.11 15.12 -14.65
C MET A 474 4.60 15.24 -13.21
N LEU A 475 3.95 16.08 -12.42
CA LEU A 475 4.16 16.19 -10.98
C LEU A 475 2.89 15.78 -10.24
N SER A 476 3.03 14.87 -9.27
CA SER A 476 2.00 14.60 -8.27
C SER A 476 2.46 14.97 -6.86
N THR A 477 1.58 15.61 -6.11
CA THR A 477 1.77 15.98 -4.70
C THR A 477 0.55 15.56 -3.88
N PRO A 478 0.29 14.25 -3.69
CA PRO A 478 -0.95 13.75 -3.09
C PRO A 478 -1.24 14.29 -1.68
N PHE A 479 -0.21 14.72 -0.94
CA PHE A 479 -0.39 15.38 0.37
C PHE A 479 -1.10 16.73 0.31
N THR A 480 -1.17 17.38 -0.87
CA THR A 480 -1.96 18.62 -1.06
C THR A 480 -3.41 18.35 -1.49
N ASP A 481 -3.74 17.10 -1.86
CA ASP A 481 -5.11 16.70 -2.21
C ASP A 481 -6.00 16.74 -0.95
N PRO A 482 -7.10 17.50 -0.95
CA PRO A 482 -8.00 17.60 0.21
C PRO A 482 -8.69 16.28 0.60
N ASN A 483 -8.66 15.28 -0.28
CA ASN A 483 -9.18 13.94 -0.02
C ASN A 483 -8.15 13.00 0.60
N PHE A 484 -6.86 13.36 0.62
CA PHE A 484 -5.78 12.51 1.15
C PHE A 484 -5.06 13.15 2.33
N LEU A 485 -4.63 14.43 2.18
CA LEU A 485 -3.86 15.21 3.16
C LEU A 485 -2.58 14.54 3.69
N CYS A 486 -2.17 13.42 3.07
CA CYS A 486 -0.94 12.69 3.29
C CYS A 486 -0.69 11.71 2.13
N SER A 487 0.57 11.36 1.91
CA SER A 487 0.97 10.25 1.03
C SER A 487 0.71 8.92 1.74
N TYR A 488 1.37 8.71 2.88
CA TYR A 488 1.23 7.51 3.72
C TYR A 488 1.08 7.87 5.19
N SER A 489 0.76 6.87 6.01
CA SER A 489 0.80 6.99 7.45
C SER A 489 2.13 6.46 7.98
N TYR A 490 2.61 7.04 9.08
CA TYR A 490 3.80 6.54 9.78
C TYR A 490 3.67 6.81 11.28
N TRP A 491 4.43 6.08 12.09
CA TRP A 491 4.50 6.32 13.53
C TRP A 491 5.66 7.24 13.90
N LYS A 492 5.33 8.30 14.64
CA LYS A 492 6.29 9.22 15.27
C LYS A 492 6.84 8.65 16.57
N PRO A 493 7.92 9.21 17.15
CA PRO A 493 8.40 8.79 18.45
C PRO A 493 7.29 8.74 19.51
N GLY A 494 7.20 7.62 20.22
CA GLY A 494 6.22 7.34 21.27
C GLY A 494 4.85 6.86 20.77
N GLN A 495 4.64 6.74 19.46
CA GLN A 495 3.33 6.35 18.92
C GLN A 495 3.13 4.83 18.85
N TYR A 496 4.20 4.02 18.79
CA TYR A 496 4.03 2.57 18.82
C TYR A 496 3.42 2.12 20.16
N THR A 497 4.05 2.52 21.26
CA THR A 497 3.56 2.23 22.62
C THR A 497 2.42 3.15 23.05
N GLY A 498 2.22 4.27 22.34
CA GLY A 498 1.11 5.18 22.55
C GLY A 498 -0.22 4.65 22.05
N PHE A 499 -0.30 4.25 20.78
CA PHE A 499 -1.58 3.83 20.17
C PHE A 499 -1.46 2.86 18.97
N SER A 500 -0.27 2.45 18.52
CA SER A 500 -0.14 1.52 17.38
C SER A 500 -0.90 0.21 17.61
N GLY A 501 -1.71 -0.18 16.63
CA GLY A 501 -2.67 -1.28 16.67
C GLY A 501 -4.08 -0.86 17.08
N TYR A 502 -4.26 0.34 17.66
CA TYR A 502 -5.56 0.89 18.05
C TYR A 502 -6.28 1.60 16.89
N GLU A 503 -5.56 1.96 15.82
CA GLU A 503 -6.08 2.64 14.63
C GLU A 503 -7.23 1.84 14.00
N LYS A 504 -7.10 0.52 13.92
CA LYS A 504 -8.13 -0.39 13.39
C LYS A 504 -9.27 -0.70 14.36
N LYS A 505 -9.12 -0.40 15.66
CA LYS A 505 -10.13 -0.78 16.66
C LYS A 505 -11.44 -0.02 16.41
N ARG A 506 -12.53 -0.76 16.20
CA ARG A 506 -13.88 -0.19 16.03
C ARG A 506 -14.36 0.55 17.29
N GLN A 507 -15.28 1.48 17.10
CA GLN A 507 -15.91 2.29 18.14
C GLN A 507 -17.42 2.11 18.03
N GLY A 508 -17.99 1.19 18.82
CA GLY A 508 -19.36 0.71 18.60
C GLY A 508 -19.50 0.11 17.19
N ASN A 509 -20.47 0.61 16.42
CA ASN A 509 -20.74 0.18 15.04
C ASN A 509 -19.99 1.02 13.98
N ILE A 510 -19.00 1.84 14.41
CA ILE A 510 -18.09 2.55 13.50
C ILE A 510 -16.78 1.77 13.42
N HIS A 511 -16.53 1.17 12.25
CA HIS A 511 -15.34 0.41 11.90
C HIS A 511 -14.33 1.29 11.16
N PHE A 512 -13.05 0.91 11.18
CA PHE A 512 -11.97 1.66 10.51
C PHE A 512 -11.20 0.74 9.56
N ALA A 513 -10.96 1.20 8.34
CA ALA A 513 -10.14 0.49 7.36
C ALA A 513 -9.26 1.48 6.58
N GLY A 514 -8.26 0.94 5.89
CA GLY A 514 -7.24 1.73 5.19
C GLY A 514 -5.83 1.32 5.62
N GLU A 515 -4.82 1.75 4.87
CA GLU A 515 -3.43 1.35 5.12
C GLU A 515 -2.96 1.66 6.55
N HIS A 516 -3.43 2.79 7.11
CA HIS A 516 -3.11 3.24 8.46
C HIS A 516 -3.59 2.30 9.58
N CYS A 517 -4.51 1.39 9.27
CA CYS A 517 -5.02 0.36 10.18
C CYS A 517 -4.17 -0.92 10.15
N SER A 518 -3.31 -1.09 9.15
CA SER A 518 -2.48 -2.27 8.98
C SER A 518 -1.22 -2.20 9.83
N GLN A 519 -0.89 -3.31 10.51
CA GLN A 519 0.37 -3.42 11.25
C GLN A 519 1.54 -3.83 10.35
N ASP A 520 1.25 -4.70 9.38
CA ASP A 520 2.27 -5.36 8.55
C ASP A 520 2.51 -4.61 7.23
N PHE A 521 1.55 -3.79 6.77
CA PHE A 521 1.55 -3.15 5.46
C PHE A 521 1.03 -1.70 5.51
N GLN A 522 1.36 -0.97 6.58
CA GLN A 522 1.10 0.48 6.65
C GLN A 522 1.79 1.19 5.48
N GLY A 523 1.13 2.16 4.85
CA GLY A 523 1.59 2.83 3.64
C GLY A 523 1.25 2.11 2.32
N PHE A 524 1.05 0.79 2.34
CA PHE A 524 0.88 0.00 1.11
C PHE A 524 -0.58 -0.19 0.67
N MET A 525 -0.76 -0.45 -0.63
CA MET A 525 -2.04 -0.89 -1.20
C MET A 525 -2.55 -2.19 -0.54
N GLU A 526 -1.64 -3.10 -0.18
CA GLU A 526 -1.96 -4.33 0.57
C GLU A 526 -2.60 -4.04 1.91
N GLY A 527 -2.08 -3.08 2.67
CA GLY A 527 -2.66 -2.65 3.95
C GLY A 527 -4.08 -2.13 3.75
N GLY A 528 -4.30 -1.31 2.72
CA GLY A 528 -5.64 -0.85 2.36
C GLY A 528 -6.60 -2.00 2.05
N ALA A 529 -6.23 -2.90 1.14
CA ALA A 529 -7.07 -4.01 0.74
C ALA A 529 -7.36 -5.00 1.89
N SER A 530 -6.32 -5.41 2.62
CA SER A 530 -6.44 -6.38 3.71
C SER A 530 -7.24 -5.86 4.90
N GLU A 531 -7.11 -4.57 5.24
CA GLU A 531 -7.90 -3.95 6.31
C GLU A 531 -9.36 -3.73 5.90
N GLY A 532 -9.65 -3.53 4.60
CA GLY A 532 -11.03 -3.55 4.09
C GLY A 532 -11.70 -4.92 4.25
N LEU A 533 -10.98 -6.00 3.89
CA LEU A 533 -11.42 -7.38 4.12
C LEU A 533 -11.66 -7.66 5.62
N ARG A 534 -10.78 -7.14 6.49
CA ARG A 534 -10.90 -7.29 7.94
C ARG A 534 -12.14 -6.56 8.48
N ALA A 535 -12.38 -5.32 8.09
CA ALA A 535 -13.55 -4.54 8.51
C ALA A 535 -14.87 -5.20 8.07
N ALA A 536 -14.94 -5.70 6.83
CA ALA A 536 -16.09 -6.47 6.37
C ALA A 536 -16.36 -7.71 7.22
N LYS A 537 -15.31 -8.42 7.66
CA LYS A 537 -15.45 -9.59 8.55
C LYS A 537 -15.97 -9.23 9.94
N GLU A 538 -15.69 -8.04 10.46
CA GLU A 538 -16.29 -7.58 11.72
C GLU A 538 -17.80 -7.44 11.57
N ILE A 539 -18.25 -6.73 10.52
CA ILE A 539 -19.68 -6.55 10.25
C ILE A 539 -20.36 -7.90 10.04
N LEU A 540 -19.77 -8.78 9.22
CA LEU A 540 -20.31 -10.14 9.02
C LEU A 540 -20.31 -10.98 10.30
N GLY A 541 -19.48 -10.64 11.28
CA GLY A 541 -19.51 -11.25 12.61
C GLY A 541 -20.68 -10.75 13.44
N ASP A 542 -21.02 -9.46 13.33
CA ASP A 542 -22.13 -8.82 14.04
C ASP A 542 -23.51 -9.18 13.43
N LEU A 543 -23.57 -9.56 12.14
CA LEU A 543 -24.81 -9.98 11.44
C LEU A 543 -25.18 -11.47 11.62
N LYS A 544 -24.37 -12.24 12.33
CA LYS A 544 -24.66 -13.65 12.67
C LYS A 544 -25.40 -13.73 13.98
#